data_AF-A0A2N5G521-F1
#
_entry.id   AF-A0A2N5G521-F1
#
_cell.length_a   1.000
_cell.length_b   1.000
_cell.length_c   1.000
_cell.angle_alpha   90.00
_cell.angle_beta   90.00
_cell.angle_gamma   90.00
#
_symmetry.space_group_name_H-M   'P 1'
#
loop_
_entity.id
_entity.type
_entity.pdbx_description
1 polymer ?
#
loop_
_entity_poly.entity_id
_entity_poly.type
_entity_poly.pdbx_seq_one_letter_code
_entity_poly.pdbx_strand_id
1 'polypeptide(L)' 'MSLFMTILMTIGIGLIIFAGTYTYSLAKAQKNSKDGLDTPLPRPVQRHVYIRNPIFLSYLIFFGLLILTIVYMAFAIDW' A
#
# COMPACT_ATOMS: atom_id res chain seq x y z
N MET A 1 -28.73 -12.04 16.24
CA MET A 1 -27.32 -11.85 15.82
C MET A 1 -26.47 -11.61 17.06
N SER A 2 -25.24 -12.15 17.14
CA SER A 2 -24.36 -11.88 18.28
C SER A 2 -23.80 -10.46 18.22
N LEU A 3 -23.52 -9.88 19.37
CA LEU A 3 -22.93 -8.54 19.49
C LEU A 3 -21.63 -8.40 18.67
N PHE A 4 -20.80 -9.45 18.67
CA PHE A 4 -19.60 -9.55 17.85
C PHE A 4 -19.90 -9.41 16.35
N MET A 5 -20.88 -10.16 15.83
CA MET A 5 -21.25 -10.12 14.41
C MET A 5 -21.79 -8.74 14.01
N THR A 6 -22.57 -8.11 14.88
CA THR A 6 -23.11 -6.76 14.64
C THR A 6 -22.01 -5.71 14.56
N ILE A 7 -21.01 -5.77 15.46
CA ILE A 7 -19.85 -4.87 15.43
C ILE A 7 -19.07 -5.05 14.12
N LEU A 8 -18.78 -6.28 13.74
CA LEU A 8 -17.99 -6.57 12.55
C LEU A 8 -18.68 -6.09 11.27
N MET A 9 -19.99 -6.31 11.15
CA MET A 9 -20.77 -5.81 10.01
C MET A 9 -20.80 -4.28 9.96
N THR A 10 -20.92 -3.62 11.11
CA THR A 10 -20.95 -2.15 11.16
C THR A 10 -19.63 -1.56 10.67
N ILE A 11 -18.50 -2.13 11.12
CA ILE A 11 -17.17 -1.72 10.66
C ILE A 11 -17.01 -1.99 9.16
N GLY A 12 -17.44 -3.18 8.69
CA GLY A 12 -17.36 -3.55 7.29
C GLY A 12 -18.15 -2.60 6.38
N ILE A 13 -19.37 -2.26 6.75
CA ILE A 13 -20.21 -1.30 6.02
C ILE A 13 -19.54 0.08 6.00
N GLY A 14 -19.03 0.55 7.14
CA GLY A 14 -18.30 1.82 7.22
C GLY A 14 -17.09 1.86 6.28
N LEU A 15 -16.34 0.76 6.21
CA LEU A 15 -15.16 0.63 5.36
C LEU A 15 -15.54 0.63 3.86
N ILE A 16 -16.62 -0.06 3.49
CA ILE A 16 -17.14 -0.06 2.11
C ILE A 16 -17.60 1.34 1.71
N ILE A 17 -18.37 2.03 2.56
CA ILE A 17 -18.85 3.39 2.28
C ILE A 17 -17.66 4.34 2.14
N PHE A 18 -16.69 4.28 3.05
CA PHE A 18 -15.49 5.11 3.00
C PHE A 18 -14.68 4.86 1.72
N ALA A 19 -14.36 3.60 1.41
CA ALA A 19 -13.60 3.25 0.22
C ALA A 19 -14.34 3.63 -1.07
N GLY A 20 -15.65 3.38 -1.12
CA GLY A 20 -16.49 3.71 -2.27
C GLY A 20 -16.58 5.22 -2.51
N THR A 21 -16.82 6.01 -1.47
CA THR A 21 -16.89 7.48 -1.57
C THR A 21 -15.54 8.09 -1.94
N TYR A 22 -14.44 7.60 -1.35
CA TYR A 22 -13.09 8.02 -1.69
C TYR A 22 -12.75 7.73 -3.16
N THR A 23 -13.03 6.50 -3.62
CA THR A 23 -12.79 6.08 -5.00
C THR A 23 -13.63 6.89 -5.99
N TYR A 24 -14.91 7.11 -5.68
CA TYR A 24 -15.79 7.92 -6.52
C TYR A 24 -15.32 9.38 -6.61
N SER A 25 -14.92 9.97 -5.49
CA SER A 25 -14.37 11.33 -5.44
C SER A 25 -13.09 11.45 -6.29
N LEU A 26 -12.19 10.47 -6.18
CA LEU A 26 -10.96 10.42 -6.95
C LEU A 26 -11.21 10.24 -8.46
N ALA A 27 -12.12 9.34 -8.83
CA ALA A 27 -12.52 9.12 -10.22
C ALA A 27 -13.19 10.36 -10.83
N LYS A 28 -14.03 11.06 -10.06
CA LYS A 28 -14.64 12.33 -10.47
C LYS A 28 -13.58 13.42 -10.63
N ALA A 29 -12.61 13.50 -9.74
CA ALA A 29 -11.49 14.43 -9.86
C ALA A 29 -10.68 14.15 -11.13
N GLN A 30 -10.33 12.89 -11.41
CA GLN A 30 -9.62 12.50 -12.64
C GLN A 30 -10.43 12.78 -13.91
N LYS A 31 -11.75 12.54 -13.93
CA LYS A 31 -12.61 12.85 -15.08
C LYS A 31 -12.75 14.35 -15.35
N ASN A 32 -12.70 15.16 -14.29
CA ASN A 32 -12.80 16.62 -14.39
C ASN A 32 -11.46 17.28 -14.75
N SER A 33 -10.35 16.59 -14.53
CA SER A 33 -9.03 16.97 -15.05
C SER A 33 -9.00 16.72 -16.56
N LYS A 34 -9.18 17.77 -17.35
CA LYS A 34 -9.13 17.75 -18.84
C LYS A 34 -7.73 17.55 -19.43
N ASP A 35 -6.82 17.04 -18.63
CA ASP A 35 -5.44 16.79 -18.99
C ASP A 35 -5.40 15.39 -19.59
N GLY A 36 -5.13 15.30 -20.90
CA GLY A 36 -5.12 14.06 -21.67
C GLY A 36 -4.26 12.94 -21.08
N LEU A 37 -4.42 11.73 -21.61
CA LEU A 37 -3.71 10.51 -21.17
C LEU A 37 -2.17 10.69 -21.13
N ASP A 38 -1.64 11.66 -21.87
CA ASP A 38 -0.21 11.99 -21.96
C ASP A 38 0.16 13.28 -21.20
N THR A 39 -0.42 13.51 -20.03
CA THR A 39 -0.03 14.65 -19.19
C THR A 39 1.14 14.36 -18.28
N PRO A 40 1.98 15.38 -18.01
CA PRO A 40 3.17 15.20 -17.19
C PRO A 40 2.77 14.68 -15.80
N LEU A 41 3.42 13.59 -15.38
CA LEU A 41 3.14 12.93 -14.11
C LEU A 41 3.15 13.96 -12.97
N PRO A 42 2.17 13.96 -12.05
CA PRO A 42 2.14 14.93 -10.96
C PRO A 42 3.46 14.93 -10.18
N ARG A 43 4.03 16.13 -9.94
CA ARG A 43 5.29 16.32 -9.19
C ARG A 43 5.39 15.51 -7.87
N PRO A 44 4.30 15.32 -7.09
CA PRO A 44 4.36 14.50 -5.87
C PRO A 44 4.65 13.01 -6.13
N VAL A 45 4.20 12.47 -7.27
CA VAL A 45 4.47 11.08 -7.70
C VAL A 45 5.92 10.95 -8.16
N GLN A 46 6.44 11.95 -8.88
CA GLN A 46 7.84 12.00 -9.29
C GLN A 46 8.81 12.09 -8.10
N ARG A 47 8.39 12.73 -7.00
CA ARG A 47 9.26 12.94 -5.82
C ARG A 47 9.63 11.66 -5.06
N HIS A 48 8.86 10.56 -5.21
CA HIS A 48 9.07 9.33 -4.43
C HIS A 48 9.06 8.06 -5.28
N VAL A 49 9.52 8.15 -6.54
CA VAL A 49 9.52 7.02 -7.48
C VAL A 49 10.20 5.78 -6.90
N TYR A 50 11.31 5.94 -6.17
CA TYR A 50 12.07 4.81 -5.62
C TYR A 50 11.52 4.29 -4.29
N ILE A 51 11.08 5.18 -3.40
CA ILE A 51 10.63 4.81 -2.04
C ILE A 51 9.26 4.13 -2.05
N ARG A 52 8.38 4.51 -2.99
CA ARG A 52 7.01 3.97 -3.08
C ARG A 52 6.82 2.95 -4.20
N ASN A 53 7.88 2.59 -4.93
CA ASN A 53 7.78 1.56 -5.95
C ASN A 53 7.92 0.17 -5.30
N PRO A 54 6.90 -0.70 -5.44
CA PRO A 54 6.86 -2.00 -4.80
C PRO A 54 8.03 -2.92 -5.17
N ILE A 55 8.67 -2.70 -6.33
CA ILE A 55 9.83 -3.48 -6.78
C ILE A 55 11.06 -3.17 -5.91
N PHE A 56 11.35 -1.90 -5.62
CA PHE A 56 12.50 -1.57 -4.75
C PHE A 56 12.25 -2.00 -3.31
N LEU A 57 11.00 -1.86 -2.87
CA LEU A 57 10.61 -2.28 -1.52
C LEU A 57 10.73 -3.81 -1.36
N SER A 58 10.38 -4.60 -2.38
CA SER A 58 10.52 -6.05 -2.32
C SER A 58 11.98 -6.48 -2.25
N TYR A 59 12.89 -5.87 -3.02
CA TYR A 59 14.33 -6.11 -2.90
C TYR A 59 14.86 -5.74 -1.51
N LEU A 60 14.47 -4.57 -0.99
CA LEU A 60 14.90 -4.13 0.34
C LEU A 60 14.48 -5.13 1.43
N ILE A 61 13.22 -5.57 1.40
CA ILE A 61 12.69 -6.56 2.34
C ILE A 61 13.42 -7.89 2.18
N PHE A 62 13.60 -8.37 0.95
CA PHE A 62 14.29 -9.63 0.67
C PHE A 62 15.71 -9.63 1.21
N PHE A 63 16.52 -8.63 0.85
CA PHE A 63 17.90 -8.53 1.31
C PHE A 63 18.00 -8.31 2.82
N GLY A 64 17.07 -7.53 3.39
CA GLY A 64 16.99 -7.37 4.85
C GLY A 64 16.76 -8.69 5.57
N LEU A 65 15.80 -9.49 5.11
CA LEU A 65 15.52 -10.82 5.66
C LEU A 65 16.67 -11.81 5.43
N LEU A 66 17.29 -11.78 4.25
CA LEU A 66 18.46 -12.60 3.92
C LEU A 66 19.61 -12.33 4.90
N ILE A 67 19.96 -11.06 5.10
CA ILE A 67 21.03 -10.65 6.03
C ILE A 67 20.68 -11.08 7.45
N LEU A 68 19.46 -10.83 7.90
CA LEU A 68 19.01 -11.27 9.23
C LEU A 68 19.14 -12.78 9.40
N THR A 69 18.82 -13.55 8.36
CA THR A 69 18.92 -15.01 8.38
C THR A 69 20.37 -15.47 8.44
N ILE A 70 21.27 -14.85 7.64
CA ILE A 70 22.71 -15.14 7.67
C ILE A 70 23.27 -14.83 9.06
N VAL A 71 22.96 -13.67 9.63
CA VAL A 71 23.42 -13.27 10.96
C VAL A 71 22.89 -14.23 12.03
N TYR A 72 21.60 -14.56 11.98
CA TYR A 72 21.00 -15.53 12.89
C TYR A 72 21.73 -16.88 12.81
N MET A 73 21.93 -17.42 11.61
CA MET A 73 22.63 -18.70 11.43
C MET A 73 24.07 -18.64 11.90
N ALA A 74 24.78 -17.52 11.69
CA ALA A 74 26.16 -17.37 12.11
C ALA A 74 26.35 -17.42 13.64
N PHE A 75 25.35 -17.01 14.42
CA PHE A 75 25.38 -17.06 15.88
C PHE A 75 24.63 -18.27 16.47
N ALA A 76 23.67 -18.83 15.75
CA ALA A 76 22.89 -19.98 16.21
C ALA A 76 23.57 -21.32 15.92
N ILE A 77 24.47 -21.36 14.93
CA ILE A 77 25.28 -22.53 14.62
C ILE A 77 26.60 -22.40 15.39
N ASP A 78 26.68 -23.06 16.54
CA ASP A 78 27.95 -23.37 17.18
C ASP A 78 28.59 -24.54 16.40
N TRP A 79 29.78 -24.32 15.85
CA TRP A 79 30.62 -25.38 15.30
C TRP A 79 31.36 -26.14 16.40
#